data_AF-A0A528FGI2-F1
#
_entry.id   AF-A0A528FGI2-F1
#
_cell.length_a   1.000
_cell.length_b   1.000
_cell.length_c   1.000
_cell.angle_alpha   90.00
_cell.angle_beta   90.00
_cell.angle_gamma   90.00
#
_symmetry.space_group_name_H-M   'P 1'
#
loop_
_entity.id
_entity.type
_entity.pdbx_description
1 polymer ?
#
loop_
_entity_poly.entity_id
_entity_poly.type
_entity_poly.pdbx_seq_one_letter_code
_entity_poly.pdbx_strand_id
1 'polypeptide(L)' 'VHNWPGLEQGIIAARAGAQMAAVDNFELTFEGFGAHAAMPQLGDDPILAAGAFVQAVQRIVSRSVDPQTALVVS' A
#
# COMPACT_ATOMS: atom_id res chain seq x y z
N VAL A 1 -15.75 -1.11 -20.92
CA VAL A 1 -15.89 0.36 -20.76
C VAL A 1 -15.95 0.64 -19.26
N HIS A 2 -15.09 1.52 -18.75
CA HIS A 2 -15.14 1.96 -17.35
C HIS A 2 -16.10 3.14 -17.25
N ASN A 3 -16.99 3.12 -16.26
CA ASN A 3 -17.85 4.28 -15.99
C ASN A 3 -17.04 5.31 -15.21
N TRP A 4 -16.46 6.30 -15.90
CA TRP A 4 -15.58 7.29 -15.28
C TRP A 4 -16.41 8.43 -14.66
N PRO A 5 -16.52 8.53 -13.33
CA PRO A 5 -17.25 9.62 -12.70
C PRO A 5 -16.53 10.94 -12.99
N GLY A 6 -17.26 11.92 -13.55
CA GLY A 6 -16.71 13.21 -13.96
C GLY A 6 -16.53 13.41 -15.46
N LEU A 7 -16.73 12.38 -16.29
CA LEU A 7 -16.88 12.55 -17.74
C LEU A 7 -18.34 12.89 -18.08
N GLU A 8 -18.55 13.86 -18.98
CA GLU A 8 -19.90 14.25 -19.41
C GLU A 8 -20.64 13.08 -20.07
N GLN A 9 -21.95 12.98 -19.81
CA GLN A 9 -22.78 11.92 -20.36
C GLN A 9 -22.77 11.94 -21.89
N GLY A 10 -22.70 10.76 -22.50
CA GLY A 10 -22.68 10.60 -23.96
C GLY A 10 -21.28 10.75 -24.58
N ILE A 11 -20.27 11.10 -23.80
CA ILE A 11 -18.88 11.17 -24.26
C ILE A 11 -18.17 9.83 -24.06
N ILE A 12 -17.48 9.37 -25.10
CA ILE A 12 -16.54 8.25 -25.04
C ILE A 12 -15.13 8.83 -25.20
N ALA A 13 -14.31 8.67 -24.17
CA ALA A 13 -12.91 9.05 -24.20
C ALA A 13 -12.03 7.80 -24.40
N ALA A 14 -11.01 7.91 -25.27
CA ALA A 14 -10.01 6.87 -25.48
C ALA A 14 -8.66 7.49 -25.84
N ARG A 15 -7.58 6.82 -25.43
CA ARG A 15 -6.20 7.16 -25.75
C ARG A 15 -5.45 5.91 -26.19
N ALA A 16 -4.55 6.05 -27.17
CA ALA A 16 -3.60 5.00 -27.52
C ALA A 16 -2.53 4.81 -26.44
N GLY A 17 -2.25 3.56 -26.08
CA GLY A 17 -1.26 3.18 -25.08
C GLY A 17 -1.83 2.95 -23.67
N ALA A 18 -0.94 2.80 -22.69
CA ALA A 18 -1.32 2.58 -21.29
C ALA A 18 -2.09 3.78 -20.72
N GLN A 19 -3.19 3.51 -20.01
CA GLN A 19 -4.05 4.55 -19.44
C GLN A 19 -4.04 4.55 -17.90
N MET A 20 -3.83 3.41 -17.26
CA MET A 20 -3.86 3.25 -15.80
C MET A 20 -2.71 2.36 -15.34
N ALA A 21 -2.35 2.49 -14.05
CA ALA A 21 -1.39 1.60 -13.41
C ALA A 21 -1.99 0.20 -13.22
N ALA A 22 -1.11 -0.82 -13.26
CA ALA A 22 -1.44 -2.12 -12.72
C ALA A 22 -1.55 -2.04 -11.18
N VAL A 23 -2.40 -2.88 -10.59
CA VAL A 23 -2.62 -2.97 -9.14
C VAL A 23 -2.61 -4.42 -8.73
N ASP A 24 -1.84 -4.70 -7.68
CA ASP A 24 -1.89 -5.94 -6.91
C ASP A 24 -2.25 -5.59 -5.47
N ASN A 25 -3.05 -6.45 -4.83
CA ASN A 25 -3.41 -6.31 -3.42
C ASN A 25 -2.87 -7.50 -2.64
N PHE A 26 -2.46 -7.24 -1.40
CA PHE A 26 -2.00 -8.28 -0.49
C PHE A 26 -2.50 -8.01 0.93
N GLU A 27 -2.55 -9.07 1.73
CA GLU A 27 -2.93 -9.02 3.14
C GLU A 27 -1.77 -9.57 3.98
N LEU A 28 -1.55 -8.95 5.15
CA LEU A 28 -0.52 -9.36 6.09
C LEU A 28 -1.13 -9.50 7.48
N THR A 29 -0.82 -10.62 8.13
CA THR A 29 -1.17 -10.85 9.54
C THR A 29 0.10 -10.75 10.38
N PHE A 30 0.06 -9.90 11.40
CA PHE A 30 1.13 -9.77 12.39
C PHE A 30 0.69 -10.49 13.67
N GLU A 31 1.40 -11.56 14.02
CA GLU A 31 1.12 -12.37 15.20
C GLU A 31 2.21 -12.15 16.25
N GLY A 32 1.80 -12.08 17.52
CA GLY A 32 2.68 -11.93 18.66
C GLY A 32 2.06 -12.53 19.91
N PHE A 33 2.81 -12.54 21.01
CA PHE A 33 2.35 -13.09 22.28
C PHE A 33 1.94 -11.99 23.24
N GLY A 34 0.72 -12.10 23.78
CA GLY A 34 0.24 -11.16 24.80
C GLY A 34 1.00 -11.30 26.12
N ALA A 35 1.22 -10.18 26.78
CA ALA A 35 1.80 -10.12 28.12
C ALA A 35 1.03 -9.12 29.00
N HIS A 36 1.25 -9.20 30.31
CA HIS A 36 0.74 -8.18 31.22
C HIS A 36 1.29 -6.81 30.80
N ALA A 37 0.44 -5.78 30.73
CA ALA A 37 0.84 -4.46 30.21
C ALA A 37 2.03 -3.83 30.96
N ALA A 38 2.16 -4.11 32.26
CA ALA A 38 3.30 -3.68 33.09
C ALA A 38 4.58 -4.54 32.94
N MET A 39 4.56 -5.57 32.09
CA MET A 39 5.69 -6.49 31.85
C MET A 39 5.86 -6.76 30.33
N PRO A 40 6.05 -5.71 29.52
CA PRO A 40 6.07 -5.83 28.05
C PRO A 40 7.19 -6.75 27.54
N GLN A 41 8.30 -6.88 28.27
CA GLN A 41 9.42 -7.76 27.92
C GLN A 41 9.07 -9.25 27.92
N LEU A 42 7.89 -9.63 28.40
CA LEU A 42 7.40 -11.01 28.42
C LEU A 42 6.50 -11.35 27.23
N GLY A 43 6.27 -10.41 26.32
CA GLY A 43 5.44 -10.59 25.13
C GLY A 43 6.04 -9.93 23.90
N ASP A 44 5.36 -10.12 22.77
CA ASP A 44 5.71 -9.54 21.49
C ASP A 44 4.54 -8.71 21.01
N ASP A 45 4.72 -7.39 20.91
CA ASP A 45 3.67 -6.46 20.50
C ASP A 45 3.58 -6.38 18.96
N PRO A 46 2.56 -6.99 18.32
CA PRO A 46 2.41 -6.94 16.87
C PRO A 46 2.12 -5.51 16.35
N ILE A 47 1.66 -4.58 17.19
CA ILE A 47 1.40 -3.19 16.79
C ILE A 47 2.73 -2.49 16.45
N LEU A 48 3.76 -2.70 17.26
CA LEU A 48 5.09 -2.15 16.99
C LEU A 48 5.69 -2.72 15.69
N ALA A 49 5.52 -4.03 15.48
CA ALA A 49 5.95 -4.68 14.24
C ALA A 49 5.23 -4.11 13.00
N ALA A 50 3.90 -3.96 13.06
CA ALA A 50 3.10 -3.39 11.99
C ALA A 50 3.50 -1.93 11.69
N GLY A 51 3.71 -1.11 12.72
CA GLY A 51 4.14 0.28 12.55
C GLY A 51 5.53 0.40 11.90
N ALA A 52 6.47 -0.47 12.28
CA ALA A 52 7.78 -0.55 11.64
C ALA A 52 7.67 -0.99 10.17
N PHE A 53 6.81 -1.97 9.88
CA PHE A 53 6.55 -2.44 8.51
C PHE A 53 6.00 -1.33 7.62
N VAL A 54 4.99 -0.58 8.09
CA VAL A 54 4.39 0.54 7.34
C VAL A 54 5.45 1.56 6.97
N GLN A 55 6.35 1.93 7.88
CA GLN A 55 7.44 2.86 7.55
C GLN A 55 8.44 2.26 6.55
N ALA A 56 8.73 0.97 6.66
CA ALA A 56 9.69 0.28 5.81
C ALA A 56 9.17 0.12 4.36
N VAL A 57 7.90 -0.26 4.18
CA VAL A 57 7.34 -0.54 2.84
C VAL A 57 7.32 0.71 1.95
N GLN A 58 7.13 1.90 2.53
CA GLN A 58 7.19 3.18 1.80
C GLN A 58 8.60 3.47 1.21
N ARG A 59 9.63 2.76 1.68
CA ARG A 59 11.00 2.86 1.12
C ARG A 59 11.15 2.16 -0.21
N ILE A 60 10.26 1.26 -0.59
CA ILE A 60 10.28 0.61 -1.91
C ILE A 60 10.20 1.70 -2.99
N VAL A 61 9.16 2.54 -2.93
CA VAL A 61 8.97 3.64 -3.88
C VAL A 61 10.07 4.69 -3.76
N SER A 62 10.42 5.09 -2.54
CA SER A 62 11.32 6.25 -2.35
C SER A 62 12.82 5.94 -2.48
N ARG A 63 13.24 4.68 -2.37
CA ARG A 63 14.68 4.31 -2.30
C ARG A 63 15.10 3.10 -3.12
N SER A 64 14.16 2.29 -3.60
CA SER A 64 14.49 1.01 -4.26
C SER A 64 14.12 0.97 -5.74
N VAL A 65 13.50 2.02 -6.26
CA VAL A 65 13.04 2.14 -7.65
C VAL A 65 13.59 3.43 -8.25
N ASP A 66 13.87 3.42 -9.55
CA ASP A 66 14.28 4.63 -10.27
C ASP A 66 13.20 5.72 -10.06
N PRO A 67 13.55 6.91 -9.55
CA PRO A 67 12.58 7.97 -9.28
C PRO A 67 11.83 8.48 -10.52
N GLN A 68 12.29 8.15 -11.74
CA GLN A 68 11.58 8.44 -12.99
C GLN A 68 10.50 7.40 -13.34
N THR A 69 10.49 6.26 -12.63
CA THR A 69 9.46 5.23 -12.80
C THR A 69 8.25 5.54 -11.93
N ALA A 70 7.07 5.62 -12.54
CA ALA A 70 5.82 5.83 -11.81
C ALA A 70 5.45 4.58 -10.99
N LEU A 71 5.44 4.71 -9.65
CA LEU A 71 5.06 3.67 -8.71
C LEU A 71 4.43 4.28 -7.45
N VAL A 72 3.51 3.56 -6.81
CA VAL A 72 2.89 3.95 -5.54
C VAL A 72 2.65 2.73 -4.66
N VAL A 73 2.73 2.92 -3.34
CA VAL A 73 2.24 1.99 -2.31
C VAL A 73 1.21 2.76 -1.49
N SER A 74 0.04 2.18 -1.27
CA SER A 74 -1.10 2.81 -0.60
C SER A 74 -1.67 1.91 0.48
#